data_AF-A0A9D4NPJ7-F1
#
_entry.id   AF-A0A9D4NPJ7-F1
#
_cell.length_a   1.000
_cell.length_b   1.000
_cell.length_c   1.000
_cell.angle_alpha   90.00
_cell.angle_beta   90.00
_cell.angle_gamma   90.00
#
_symmetry.space_group_name_H-M   'P 1'
#
loop_
_entity.id
_entity.type
_entity.pdbx_description
1 polymer ?
#
loop_
_entity_poly.entity_id
_entity_poly.type
_entity_poly.pdbx_seq_one_letter_code
_entity_poly.pdbx_strand_id
1 'polypeptide(L)'
;MYGVPALGFVGGYGTLAVSGAYPDIHQMTYLAALLCCVDALTGLSSQTTCRLGNSLGMIGVSSGLAATVGILAPTPESFAQMAACVGAGGLLGVVAGKKVEVTDLPQIMALFHSLVGMQQW
;
A
#
# COMPACT_ATOMS: atom_id res chain seq x y z
N MET A 1 18.20 0.25 -2.39
CA MET A 1 17.98 1.18 -3.53
C MET A 1 16.49 1.36 -3.88
N TYR A 2 15.62 0.34 -3.71
CA TYR A 2 14.19 0.44 -4.05
C TYR A 2 13.31 1.32 -3.14
N GLY A 3 13.78 1.73 -1.95
CA GLY A 3 13.04 2.66 -1.08
C GLY A 3 13.06 4.12 -1.55
N VAL A 4 14.04 4.50 -2.38
CA VAL A 4 14.19 5.86 -2.92
C VAL A 4 13.02 6.22 -3.86
N PRO A 5 12.61 5.37 -4.84
CA PRO A 5 11.44 5.68 -5.65
C PRO A 5 10.13 5.69 -4.86
N ALA A 6 9.99 4.86 -3.82
CA ALA A 6 8.83 4.88 -2.94
C ALA A 6 8.67 6.21 -2.20
N LEU A 7 9.75 6.67 -1.58
CA LEU A 7 9.79 7.95 -0.88
C LEU A 7 9.65 9.13 -1.84
N GLY A 8 10.24 9.04 -3.04
CA GLY A 8 10.09 10.07 -4.07
C GLY A 8 8.67 10.21 -4.58
N PHE A 9 7.96 9.09 -4.79
CA PHE A 9 6.60 9.11 -5.33
C PHE A 9 5.57 9.55 -4.27
N VAL A 10 5.61 8.96 -3.07
CA VAL A 10 4.71 9.34 -1.96
C VAL A 10 5.05 10.74 -1.43
N GLY A 11 6.34 11.08 -1.33
CA GLY A 11 6.79 12.41 -0.91
C GLY A 11 6.46 13.49 -1.94
N GLY A 12 6.62 13.19 -3.23
CA GLY A 12 6.23 14.09 -4.33
C GLY A 12 4.72 14.32 -4.38
N TYR A 13 3.91 13.28 -4.14
CA TYR A 13 2.47 13.45 -3.96
C TYR A 13 2.16 14.35 -2.76
N GLY A 14 2.82 14.14 -1.61
CA GLY A 14 2.57 14.94 -0.40
C GLY A 14 2.86 16.43 -0.59
N THR A 15 3.96 16.78 -1.27
CA THR A 15 4.28 18.19 -1.54
C THR A 15 3.31 18.82 -2.54
N LEU A 16 2.86 18.08 -3.54
CA LEU A 16 1.89 18.55 -4.55
C LEU A 16 0.46 18.62 -4.01
N ALA A 17 0.09 17.75 -3.08
CA ALA A 17 -1.21 17.79 -2.42
C ALA A 17 -1.32 19.00 -1.47
N VAL A 18 -0.25 19.32 -0.74
CA VAL A 18 -0.21 20.47 0.18
C VAL A 18 -0.16 21.81 -0.57
N SER A 19 0.41 21.85 -1.78
CA SER A 19 0.51 23.09 -2.56
C SER A 19 -0.82 23.50 -3.21
N GLY A 20 -1.82 22.61 -3.28
CA GLY A 20 -3.14 22.91 -3.84
C GLY A 20 -3.14 23.33 -5.32
N ALA A 21 -2.01 23.18 -6.02
CA ALA A 21 -1.82 23.70 -7.37
C ALA A 21 -2.59 22.88 -8.44
N TYR A 22 -2.89 21.61 -8.15
CA TYR A 22 -3.53 20.70 -9.09
C TYR A 22 -4.70 19.96 -8.42
N PRO A 23 -5.97 20.27 -8.77
CA PRO A 23 -7.13 19.67 -8.14
C PRO A 23 -7.27 18.15 -8.43
N ASP A 24 -6.79 17.69 -9.59
CA ASP A 24 -6.91 16.28 -10.02
C ASP A 24 -5.72 15.39 -9.63
N ILE A 25 -4.80 15.89 -8.80
CA ILE A 25 -3.58 15.17 -8.40
C ILE A 25 -3.90 13.81 -7.75
N HIS A 26 -5.01 13.72 -7.03
CA HIS A 26 -5.43 12.49 -6.37
C HIS A 26 -5.84 11.40 -7.38
N GLN A 27 -6.56 11.77 -8.45
CA GLN A 27 -6.97 10.83 -9.49
C GLN A 27 -5.76 10.33 -10.30
N MET A 28 -4.82 11.24 -10.62
CA MET A 28 -3.57 10.88 -11.28
C MET A 28 -2.72 9.94 -10.42
N THR A 29 -2.71 10.17 -9.10
CA THR A 29 -1.99 9.30 -8.15
C THR A 29 -2.64 7.91 -8.05
N TYR A 30 -3.97 7.82 -8.08
CA TYR A 30 -4.65 6.52 -8.17
C TYR A 30 -4.33 5.77 -9.46
N LEU A 31 -4.30 6.46 -10.61
CA LEU A 31 -3.92 5.85 -11.88
C LEU A 31 -2.50 5.29 -11.81
N ALA A 32 -1.56 6.09 -11.30
CA ALA A 32 -0.18 5.67 -11.14
C ALA A 32 -0.03 4.52 -10.11
N ALA A 33 -0.79 4.54 -9.01
CA ALA A 33 -0.83 3.45 -8.04
C ALA A 33 -1.32 2.14 -8.67
N LEU A 34 -2.37 2.21 -9.50
CA LEU A 34 -2.90 1.06 -10.24
C LEU A 34 -1.87 0.48 -11.21
N LEU A 35 -1.20 1.33 -12.01
CA LEU A 35 -0.14 0.88 -12.92
C LEU A 35 1.00 0.19 -12.16
N CYS A 36 1.40 0.76 -11.02
CA CYS A 36 2.44 0.18 -10.17
C CYS A 36 2.05 -1.22 -9.63
N CYS A 37 0.77 -1.42 -9.28
CA CYS A 37 0.26 -2.73 -8.89
C CYS A 37 0.26 -3.74 -10.04
N VAL A 38 -0.08 -3.32 -11.27
CA VAL A 38 -0.02 -4.18 -12.46
C VAL A 38 1.43 -4.58 -12.77
N ASP A 39 2.36 -3.64 -12.68
CA ASP A 39 3.79 -3.89 -12.87
C ASP A 39 4.35 -4.80 -11.76
N ALA A 40 3.81 -4.70 -10.54
CA ALA A 40 4.17 -5.59 -9.44
C ALA A 40 3.82 -7.05 -9.75
N LEU A 41 2.59 -7.32 -10.21
CA LEU A 41 2.15 -8.66 -10.61
C LEU A 41 3.02 -9.21 -11.75
N THR A 42 3.32 -8.36 -12.72
CA THR A 42 4.18 -8.71 -13.85
C THR A 42 5.61 -9.04 -13.38
N GLY A 43 6.18 -8.23 -12.49
CA GLY A 43 7.52 -8.42 -11.94
C GLY A 43 7.64 -9.64 -11.02
N LEU A 44 6.58 -10.03 -10.32
CA LEU A 44 6.54 -11.23 -9.47
C LEU A 44 6.56 -12.54 -10.27
N SER A 45 6.15 -12.52 -11.54
CA SER A 45 6.06 -13.72 -12.39
C SER A 45 7.41 -14.35 -12.76
N SER A 46 8.52 -13.61 -12.61
CA SER A 46 9.87 -14.12 -12.85
C SER A 46 10.76 -13.95 -11.62
N GLN A 47 11.56 -14.98 -11.32
CA GLN A 47 12.47 -14.98 -10.17
C GLN A 47 13.51 -13.86 -10.25
N THR A 48 13.92 -13.47 -11.46
CA THR A 48 14.92 -12.42 -11.70
C THR A 48 14.38 -11.02 -11.38
N THR A 49 13.08 -10.78 -11.59
CA THR A 49 12.42 -9.48 -11.38
C THR A 49 11.59 -9.41 -10.10
N CYS A 50 11.42 -10.51 -9.38
CA CYS A 50 10.55 -10.62 -8.20
C CYS A 50 10.82 -9.55 -7.12
N ARG A 51 12.10 -9.21 -6.87
CA ARG A 51 12.46 -8.16 -5.89
C ARG A 51 11.99 -6.76 -6.31
N LEU A 52 12.06 -6.47 -7.60
CA LEU A 52 11.60 -5.21 -8.17
C LEU A 52 10.07 -5.17 -8.15
N GLY A 53 9.40 -6.26 -8.55
CA GLY A 53 7.94 -6.36 -8.49
C GLY A 53 7.38 -6.17 -7.08
N ASN A 54 8.00 -6.79 -6.06
CA ASN A 54 7.58 -6.61 -4.67
C ASN A 54 7.72 -5.15 -4.21
N SER A 55 8.79 -4.48 -4.64
CA SER A 55 9.01 -3.07 -4.31
C SER A 55 7.98 -2.16 -4.99
N LEU A 56 7.66 -2.40 -6.27
CA LEU A 56 6.59 -1.68 -6.97
C LEU A 56 5.23 -1.90 -6.29
N GLY A 57 4.92 -3.12 -5.85
CA GLY A 57 3.69 -3.39 -5.11
C GLY A 57 3.57 -2.55 -3.84
N MET A 58 4.65 -2.43 -3.06
CA MET A 58 4.68 -1.57 -1.88
C MET A 58 4.48 -0.08 -2.22
N ILE A 59 5.04 0.38 -3.36
CA ILE A 59 4.86 1.75 -3.83
C ILE A 59 3.40 2.01 -4.20
N GLY A 60 2.78 1.13 -4.99
CA GLY A 60 1.38 1.28 -5.41
C GLY A 60 0.40 1.29 -4.23
N VAL A 61 0.57 0.39 -3.27
CA VAL A 61 -0.30 0.35 -2.07
C VAL A 61 -0.11 1.59 -1.20
N SER A 62 1.13 2.02 -0.97
CA SER A 62 1.41 3.20 -0.13
C SER A 62 0.95 4.51 -0.77
N SER A 63 1.11 4.67 -2.09
CA SER A 63 0.63 5.86 -2.80
C SER A 63 -0.89 5.91 -2.93
N GLY A 64 -1.53 4.76 -3.15
CA GLY A 64 -2.99 4.66 -3.13
C GLY A 64 -3.57 5.05 -1.78
N LEU A 65 -3.01 4.54 -0.68
CA LEU A 65 -3.41 4.92 0.68
C LEU A 65 -3.22 6.42 0.94
N ALA A 66 -2.07 6.98 0.52
CA ALA A 66 -1.80 8.41 0.66
C ALA A 66 -2.83 9.26 -0.12
N ALA A 67 -3.19 8.84 -1.34
CA ALA A 67 -4.22 9.50 -2.14
C ALA A 67 -5.59 9.51 -1.46
N THR A 68 -6.00 8.38 -0.86
CA THR A 68 -7.28 8.26 -0.13
C THR A 68 -7.33 9.17 1.09
N VAL A 69 -6.25 9.19 1.88
CA VAL A 69 -6.15 10.08 3.05
C VAL A 69 -6.20 11.55 2.63
N GLY A 70 -5.52 11.92 1.54
CA GLY A 70 -5.53 13.29 1.03
C GLY A 70 -6.90 13.75 0.55
N ILE A 71 -7.68 12.88 -0.10
CA ILE A 71 -9.06 13.19 -0.52
C ILE A 71 -9.98 13.35 0.69
N LEU A 72 -9.88 12.46 1.67
CA LEU A 72 -10.77 12.45 2.84
C LEU A 72 -10.55 13.67 3.74
N ALA A 73 -9.32 14.22 3.76
CA ALA A 73 -8.92 15.35 4.60
C ALA A 73 -9.47 15.26 6.05
N PRO A 74 -9.17 14.17 6.78
CA PRO A 74 -9.77 13.91 8.09
C PRO A 74 -9.33 14.93 9.14
N THR A 75 -10.16 15.13 10.16
CA THR A 75 -9.76 15.89 11.35
C THR A 75 -8.58 15.21 12.05
N PRO A 76 -7.76 15.95 12.83
CA PRO A 76 -6.59 15.37 13.49
C PRO A 76 -6.91 14.18 14.39
N GLU A 77 -8.07 14.19 15.06
CA GLU A 77 -8.52 13.09 15.91
C GLU A 77 -8.86 11.84 15.10
N SER A 78 -9.63 11.98 14.02
CA SER A 78 -9.95 10.86 13.13
C SER A 78 -8.71 10.33 12.43
N PHE A 79 -7.78 11.22 12.04
CA PHE A 79 -6.51 10.80 11.47
C PHE A 79 -5.68 9.97 12.46
N ALA A 80 -5.61 10.38 13.72
CA ALA A 80 -4.91 9.63 14.77
C ALA A 80 -5.55 8.24 14.98
N GLN A 81 -6.88 8.15 14.98
CA GLN A 81 -7.59 6.87 15.06
C GLN A 81 -7.31 5.97 13.85
N MET A 82 -7.37 6.51 12.63
CA MET A 82 -7.05 5.76 11.41
C MET A 82 -5.61 5.24 11.43
N ALA A 83 -4.65 6.10 11.80
CA ALA A 83 -3.25 5.74 11.91
C ALA A 83 -3.02 4.66 12.99
N ALA A 84 -3.74 4.73 14.11
CA ALA A 84 -3.69 3.71 15.15
C ALA A 84 -4.24 2.36 14.65
N CYS A 85 -5.37 2.33 13.95
CA CYS A 85 -5.93 1.10 13.38
C CYS A 85 -5.01 0.47 12.33
N VAL A 86 -4.53 1.28 11.38
CA VAL A 86 -3.58 0.82 10.34
C VAL A 86 -2.26 0.35 10.98
N GLY A 87 -1.75 1.08 11.97
CA GLY A 87 -0.55 0.73 12.70
C GLY A 87 -0.69 -0.58 13.47
N ALA A 88 -1.80 -0.77 14.20
CA ALA A 88 -2.06 -1.99 14.94
C ALA A 88 -2.22 -3.20 14.01
N GLY A 89 -3.02 -3.08 12.95
CA GLY A 89 -3.19 -4.15 11.96
C GLY A 89 -1.88 -4.48 11.22
N GLY A 90 -1.11 -3.46 10.83
CA GLY A 90 0.19 -3.63 10.17
C GLY A 90 1.23 -4.30 11.08
N LEU A 91 1.31 -3.90 12.35
CA LEU A 91 2.21 -4.52 13.33
C LEU A 91 1.86 -6.00 13.55
N LEU A 92 0.58 -6.31 13.75
CA LEU A 92 0.12 -7.70 13.88
C LEU A 92 0.46 -8.52 12.63
N GLY A 93 0.23 -7.95 11.43
CA GLY A 93 0.58 -8.58 10.16
C GLY A 93 2.08 -8.87 10.02
N VAL A 94 2.95 -7.92 10.40
CA VAL A 94 4.41 -8.11 10.37
C VAL A 94 4.85 -9.19 11.35
N VAL A 95 4.32 -9.20 12.57
CA VAL A 95 4.68 -10.21 13.58
C VAL A 95 4.24 -11.60 13.12
N ALA A 96 2.98 -11.73 12.65
CA ALA A 96 2.45 -12.99 12.14
C ALA A 96 3.24 -13.48 10.91
N GLY A 97 3.49 -12.60 9.93
CA GLY A 97 4.21 -12.96 8.70
C GLY A 97 5.64 -13.46 8.92
N LYS A 98 6.33 -12.96 9.96
CA LYS A 98 7.67 -13.44 10.33
C LYS A 98 7.69 -14.84 10.96
N LYS A 99 6.54 -15.37 11.36
CA LYS A 99 6.40 -16.65 12.06
C LYS A 99 5.87 -17.78 11.17
N VAL A 100 5.50 -17.48 9.92
CA VAL A 100 4.94 -18.45 8.98
C VAL A 100 6.02 -19.33 8.38
N GLU A 101 5.83 -20.65 8.44
CA GLU A 101 6.65 -21.62 7.73
C GLU A 101 6.21 -21.74 6.26
N VAL A 102 7.14 -22.12 5.38
CA VAL A 102 6.87 -22.25 3.93
C VAL A 102 5.80 -23.31 3.64
N THR A 103 5.66 -24.32 4.50
CA THR A 103 4.63 -25.37 4.41
C THR A 103 3.22 -24.86 4.68
N ASP A 104 3.08 -23.80 5.49
CA ASP A 104 1.78 -23.26 5.91
C ASP A 104 1.28 -22.15 4.98
N LEU A 105 2.02 -21.83 3.92
CA LEU A 105 1.63 -20.83 2.91
C LEU A 105 0.19 -21.03 2.39
N PRO A 106 -0.29 -22.26 2.08
CA PRO A 106 -1.67 -22.44 1.63
C PRO A 106 -2.71 -21.99 2.66
N GLN A 107 -2.50 -22.29 3.95
CA GLN A 107 -3.45 -21.95 5.02
C GLN A 107 -3.46 -20.45 5.31
N ILE A 108 -2.30 -19.81 5.29
CA ILE A 108 -2.20 -18.35 5.50
C ILE A 108 -2.90 -17.58 4.37
N MET A 109 -2.80 -18.05 3.12
CA MET A 109 -3.56 -17.46 2.01
C MET A 109 -5.07 -17.59 2.18
N ALA A 110 -5.56 -18.72 2.69
CA ALA A 110 -6.98 -18.90 3.00
C ALA A 110 -7.45 -17.92 4.09
N LEU A 111 -6.63 -17.67 5.11
CA LEU A 111 -6.90 -16.68 6.14
C LEU A 111 -6.96 -15.25 5.58
N PHE A 112 -6.07 -14.88 4.66
CA PHE A 112 -6.15 -13.57 4.00
C PHE A 112 -7.43 -13.42 3.16
N HIS A 113 -7.87 -14.48 2.47
CA HIS A 113 -9.08 -14.43 1.67
C HIS A 113 -10.34 -14.27 2.55
N SER A 114 -10.41 -14.97 3.69
CA SER A 114 -11.53 -14.82 4.63
C SER A 114 -11.51 -13.45 5.32
N LEU A 115 -10.33 -12.91 5.64
CA LEU A 115 -10.19 -11.56 6.21
C LEU A 115 -10.66 -10.47 5.24
N VAL A 116 -10.25 -10.54 3.97
CA VAL A 116 -10.71 -9.58 2.94
C VAL A 116 -12.22 -9.71 2.72
N GLY A 117 -12.74 -10.94 2.70
CA GLY A 117 -14.18 -11.18 2.60
C GLY A 117 -14.96 -10.53 3.74
N MET A 118 -14.48 -10.60 4.98
CA MET A 118 -15.12 -9.99 6.14
C MET A 118 -15.28 -8.47 6.01
N GLN A 119 -14.33 -7.77 5.38
CA GLN A 119 -14.41 -6.31 5.20
C GLN A 119 -15.39 -5.90 4.08
N GLN A 120 -15.80 -6.82 3.22
CA GLN A 120 -16.69 -6.55 2.08
C GLN A 120 -18.19 -6.71 2.42
N TRP A 121 -18.53 -7.12 3.65
CA TRP A 121 -19.90 -7.25 4.17
C TRP A 121 -20.21 -6.16 5.19
#